data_AF-A0A497FNP1-F1
#
_entry.id   AF-A0A497FNP1-F1
#
_cell.length_a   1.000
_cell.length_b   1.000
_cell.length_c   1.000
_cell.angle_alpha   90.00
_cell.angle_beta   90.00
_cell.angle_gamma   90.00
#
_symmetry.space_group_name_H-M   'P 1'
#
loop_
_entity.id
_entity.type
_entity.pdbx_description
1 polymer ?
#
loop_
_entity_poly.entity_id
_entity_poly.type
_entity_poly.pdbx_seq_one_letter_code
_entity_poly.pdbx_strand_id
1 'polypeptide(L)'
;MDELAYKLMLRRVEELYRRNPLKVLKENRKVVAEVAPYVEKGISIILGMEGLQILSVEPFHLEDFIEYMKNYSLPPRDSLHIAVMTSINCMNIASADEDFDAIPGIVRWTPV
;
A
#
# COMPACT_ATOMS: atom_id res chain seq x y z
N MET A 1 -2.15 -0.49 5.50
CA MET A 1 -2.97 0.67 5.92
C MET A 1 -2.11 1.90 6.20
N ASP A 2 -0.95 1.73 6.82
CA ASP A 2 0.08 2.76 7.01
C ASP A 2 0.49 3.48 5.71
N GLU A 3 0.71 2.73 4.62
CA GLU A 3 1.11 3.33 3.34
C GLU A 3 0.01 4.22 2.75
N LEU A 4 -1.24 3.76 2.75
CA LEU A 4 -2.38 4.58 2.33
C LEU A 4 -2.45 5.86 3.16
N ALA A 5 -2.36 5.75 4.49
CA ALA A 5 -2.38 6.91 5.38
C ALA A 5 -1.26 7.90 5.05
N TYR A 6 -0.06 7.39 4.81
CA TYR A 6 1.11 8.18 4.44
C TYR A 6 0.93 8.88 3.09
N LYS A 7 0.44 8.18 2.05
CA LYS A 7 0.19 8.76 0.72
C LYS A 7 -0.90 9.83 0.75
N LEU A 8 -2.00 9.60 1.49
CA LEU A 8 -3.05 10.60 1.71
C LEU A 8 -2.51 11.85 2.40
N MET A 9 -1.68 11.67 3.44
CA MET A 9 -1.02 12.76 4.15
C MET A 9 -0.14 13.58 3.20
N LEU A 10 0.77 12.92 2.47
CA LEU A 10 1.66 13.60 1.53
C LEU A 10 0.89 14.38 0.48
N ARG A 11 -0.16 13.77 -0.09
CA ARG A 11 -1.00 14.42 -1.09
C ARG A 11 -1.68 15.67 -0.52
N ARG A 12 -2.22 15.57 0.70
CA ARG A 12 -2.89 16.71 1.34
C ARG A 12 -1.94 17.86 1.63
N VAL A 13 -0.73 17.55 2.09
CA VAL A 13 0.33 18.55 2.31
C VAL A 13 0.72 19.23 1.00
N GLU A 14 0.91 18.44 -0.07
CA GLU A 14 1.22 18.99 -1.40
C GLU A 14 0.13 19.95 -1.89
N GLU A 15 -1.15 19.61 -1.72
CA GLU A 15 -2.27 20.46 -2.13
C GLU A 15 -2.34 21.79 -1.36
N LEU A 16 -2.15 21.74 -0.04
CA LEU A 16 -2.23 22.92 0.82
C LEU A 16 -1.05 23.88 0.62
N TYR A 17 0.16 23.33 0.52
CA TYR A 17 1.39 24.12 0.52
C TYR A 17 1.97 24.34 -0.89
N ARG A 18 1.49 23.62 -1.91
CA ARG A 18 1.98 23.66 -3.31
C ARG A 18 3.50 23.51 -3.42
N ARG A 19 4.08 22.71 -2.52
CA ARG A 19 5.52 22.44 -2.38
C ARG A 19 5.71 20.94 -2.20
N ASN A 20 6.94 20.49 -2.37
CA ASN A 20 7.31 19.13 -2.04
C ASN A 20 6.92 18.81 -0.58
N PRO A 21 6.04 17.82 -0.33
CA PRO A 21 5.45 17.59 0.99
C PRO A 21 6.49 17.14 2.03
N LEU A 22 7.54 16.42 1.62
CA LEU A 22 8.61 15.97 2.52
C LEU A 22 9.42 17.16 3.05
N LYS A 23 9.65 18.20 2.23
CA LYS A 23 10.32 19.42 2.68
C LYS A 23 9.48 20.17 3.71
N VAL A 24 8.18 20.31 3.45
CA VAL A 24 7.23 20.96 4.39
C VAL A 24 7.20 20.23 5.73
N LEU A 25 7.09 18.90 5.72
CA LEU A 25 7.06 18.09 6.94
C LEU A 25 8.37 18.15 7.73
N LYS A 26 9.51 18.29 7.05
CA LYS A 26 10.82 18.47 7.69
C LYS A 26 10.94 19.83 8.37
N GLU A 27 10.38 20.88 7.75
CA GLU A 27 10.38 22.25 8.28
C GLU A 27 9.37 22.44 9.42
N ASN A 28 8.19 21.83 9.33
CA ASN A 28 7.12 21.98 10.30
C ASN A 28 6.35 20.66 10.52
N ARG A 29 6.68 19.96 11.61
CA ARG A 29 6.00 18.72 11.99
C ARG A 29 4.54 18.90 12.43
N LYS A 30 4.11 20.10 12.83
CA LYS A 30 2.72 20.35 13.27
C LYS A 30 1.72 20.15 12.14
N VAL A 31 2.17 20.24 10.88
CA VAL A 31 1.36 19.98 9.69
C VAL A 31 0.78 18.57 9.70
N VAL A 32 1.45 17.58 10.33
CA VAL A 32 0.90 16.21 10.45
C VAL A 32 -0.46 16.22 11.16
N ALA A 33 -0.57 16.95 12.29
CA ALA A 33 -1.82 17.04 13.03
C ALA A 33 -2.89 17.84 12.26
N GLU A 34 -2.49 18.87 11.53
CA GLU A 34 -3.38 19.67 10.68
C GLU A 34 -4.05 18.83 9.59
N VAL A 35 -3.31 17.93 8.95
CA VAL A 35 -3.84 17.09 7.85
C VAL A 35 -4.44 15.76 8.33
N ALA A 36 -4.28 15.39 9.59
CA ALA A 36 -4.78 14.14 10.15
C ALA A 36 -6.30 13.91 9.90
N PRO A 37 -7.20 14.92 10.03
CA PRO A 37 -8.63 14.72 9.72
C PRO A 37 -8.90 14.32 8.26
N TYR A 38 -8.05 14.76 7.32
CA TYR A 38 -8.14 14.35 5.92
C TYR A 38 -7.76 12.88 5.73
N VAL A 39 -6.69 12.45 6.41
CA VAL A 39 -6.23 11.06 6.40
C VAL A 39 -7.28 10.14 7.03
N GLU A 40 -7.84 10.53 8.17
CA GLU A 40 -8.92 9.83 8.85
C GLU A 40 -10.12 9.62 7.91
N LYS A 41 -10.61 10.70 7.28
CA LYS A 41 -11.71 10.62 6.32
C LYS A 41 -11.42 9.63 5.18
N GLY A 42 -10.21 9.68 4.61
CA GLY A 42 -9.82 8.76 3.54
C GLY A 42 -9.79 7.30 3.99
N ILE A 43 -9.28 7.02 5.18
CA ILE A 43 -9.29 5.68 5.78
C ILE A 43 -10.74 5.23 6.02
N SER A 44 -11.59 6.07 6.62
CA SER A 44 -12.99 5.72 6.89
C SER A 44 -13.78 5.38 5.62
N ILE A 45 -13.49 6.05 4.49
CA ILE A 45 -14.11 5.71 3.20
C ILE A 45 -13.75 4.28 2.77
N ILE A 46 -12.47 3.92 2.83
CA ILE A 46 -12.01 2.57 2.47
C ILE A 46 -12.61 1.53 3.41
N LEU A 47 -12.55 1.78 4.73
CA LEU A 47 -13.11 0.87 5.73
C LEU A 47 -14.64 0.71 5.64
N GLY A 48 -15.33 1.69 5.06
CA GLY A 48 -16.78 1.67 4.86
C GLY A 48 -17.24 1.00 3.56
N MET A 49 -16.33 0.52 2.70
CA MET A 49 -16.69 -0.13 1.44
C MET A 49 -17.33 -1.49 1.68
N GLU A 50 -18.58 -1.65 1.22
CA GLU A 50 -19.27 -2.94 1.26
C GLU A 50 -18.51 -3.97 0.41
N GLY A 51 -18.28 -5.16 0.99
CA GLY A 51 -17.55 -6.24 0.33
C GLY A 51 -16.02 -6.12 0.39
N LEU A 52 -15.46 -5.04 0.93
CA LEU A 52 -14.01 -4.96 1.17
C LEU A 52 -13.62 -5.85 2.35
N GLN A 53 -12.67 -6.75 2.12
CA GLN A 53 -12.04 -7.56 3.16
C GLN A 53 -10.61 -7.11 3.38
N ILE A 54 -10.24 -6.89 4.65
CA ILE A 54 -8.87 -6.53 5.05
C ILE A 54 -8.22 -7.76 5.65
N LEU A 55 -7.14 -8.21 5.03
CA LEU A 55 -6.40 -9.38 5.46
C LEU A 55 -5.27 -8.96 6.39
N SER A 56 -5.11 -9.73 7.46
CA SER A 56 -3.98 -9.60 8.38
C SER A 56 -2.74 -10.27 7.81
N VAL A 57 -1.58 -9.70 8.12
CA VAL A 57 -0.30 -10.36 7.88
C VAL A 57 -0.01 -11.26 9.08
N GLU A 58 -0.20 -12.56 8.88
CA GLU A 58 0.20 -13.59 9.84
C GLU A 58 1.68 -13.96 9.75
N PRO A 59 2.30 -14.51 10.83
CA PRO A 59 3.72 -14.86 10.87
C PRO A 59 4.18 -15.80 9.75
N PHE A 60 3.35 -16.75 9.31
CA PHE A 60 3.74 -17.67 8.23
C PHE A 60 3.95 -16.96 6.89
N HIS A 61 3.26 -15.84 6.63
CA HIS A 61 3.53 -15.04 5.43
C HIS A 61 4.95 -14.44 5.44
N LEU A 62 5.56 -14.27 6.63
CA LEU A 62 6.94 -13.80 6.76
C LEU A 62 7.96 -14.88 6.35
N GLU A 63 7.58 -16.15 6.37
CA GLU A 63 8.43 -17.22 5.84
C GLU A 63 8.29 -17.26 4.31
N ASP A 64 7.06 -17.17 3.81
CA ASP A 64 6.77 -17.23 2.37
C ASP A 64 7.32 -16.03 1.59
N PHE A 65 7.22 -14.80 2.12
CA PHE A 65 7.68 -13.62 1.38
C PHE A 65 9.19 -13.62 1.14
N ILE A 66 9.98 -14.24 2.01
CA ILE A 66 11.44 -14.36 1.81
C ILE A 66 11.73 -15.22 0.56
N GLU A 67 10.94 -16.26 0.32
CA GLU A 67 11.08 -17.09 -0.88
C GLU A 67 10.68 -16.31 -2.13
N TYR A 68 9.61 -15.49 -2.07
CA TYR A 68 9.25 -14.62 -3.19
C TYR A 68 10.34 -13.57 -3.50
N MET A 69 10.95 -12.98 -2.47
CA MET A 69 12.09 -12.06 -2.65
C MET A 69 13.26 -12.74 -3.37
N LYS A 70 13.63 -13.95 -2.95
CA LYS A 70 14.76 -14.69 -3.55
C LYS A 70 14.48 -15.10 -4.99
N ASN A 71 13.28 -15.62 -5.25
CA ASN A 71 12.95 -16.25 -6.52
C ASN A 71 12.59 -15.23 -7.61
N TYR A 72 12.06 -14.07 -7.22
CA TYR A 72 11.54 -13.08 -8.17
C TYR A 72 12.15 -11.69 -8.02
N SER A 73 13.13 -11.52 -7.12
CA SER A 73 13.78 -10.23 -6.85
C SER A 73 12.82 -9.10 -6.47
N LEU A 74 11.65 -9.45 -5.94
CA LEU A 74 10.65 -8.48 -5.51
C LEU A 74 11.10 -7.76 -4.22
N PRO A 75 10.74 -6.48 -4.05
CA PRO A 75 10.89 -5.79 -2.78
C PRO A 75 10.12 -6.50 -1.64
N PRO A 76 10.49 -6.29 -0.37
CA PRO A 76 9.84 -6.92 0.78
C PRO A 76 8.31 -6.72 0.83
N ARG A 77 7.83 -5.52 0.49
CA ARG A 77 6.38 -5.21 0.53
C ARG A 77 5.62 -5.96 -0.56
N ASP A 78 6.14 -5.98 -1.77
CA ASP A 78 5.50 -6.65 -2.90
C ASP A 78 5.52 -8.15 -2.72
N SER A 79 6.64 -8.69 -2.23
CA SER A 79 6.74 -10.10 -1.82
C SER A 79 5.70 -10.45 -0.74
N LEU A 80 5.47 -9.55 0.22
CA LEU A 80 4.48 -9.78 1.27
C LEU A 80 3.04 -9.74 0.72
N HIS A 81 2.76 -8.87 -0.25
CA HIS A 81 1.49 -8.87 -0.97
C HIS A 81 1.25 -10.22 -1.64
N ILE A 82 2.25 -10.77 -2.34
CA ILE A 82 2.13 -12.08 -2.99
C ILE A 82 1.95 -13.22 -1.97
N ALA A 83 2.67 -13.19 -0.85
CA ALA A 83 2.51 -14.20 0.20
C ALA A 83 1.08 -14.23 0.77
N VAL A 84 0.51 -13.06 1.09
CA VAL A 84 -0.88 -12.94 1.58
C VAL A 84 -1.89 -13.35 0.51
N MET A 85 -1.68 -12.94 -0.74
CA MET A 85 -2.56 -13.30 -1.84
C MET A 85 -2.60 -14.82 -2.07
N THR A 86 -1.43 -15.47 -2.05
CA THR A 86 -1.31 -16.91 -2.32
C THR A 86 -1.93 -17.74 -1.20
N SER A 87 -1.82 -17.31 0.06
CA SER A 87 -2.40 -18.04 1.20
C SER A 87 -3.93 -18.17 1.16
N ILE A 88 -4.60 -17.28 0.40
CA ILE A 88 -6.06 -17.32 0.18
C ILE A 88 -6.47 -17.70 -1.25
N ASN A 89 -5.53 -18.18 -2.07
CA ASN A 89 -5.73 -18.46 -3.49
C ASN A 89 -6.25 -17.26 -4.32
N CYS A 90 -5.90 -16.03 -3.93
CA CYS A 90 -6.18 -14.84 -4.72
C CYS A 90 -5.07 -14.64 -5.75
N MET A 91 -5.40 -14.78 -7.04
CA MET A 91 -4.42 -14.70 -8.12
C MET A 91 -4.51 -13.41 -8.95
N ASN A 92 -5.46 -12.53 -8.65
CA ASN A 92 -5.66 -11.28 -9.40
C ASN A 92 -5.24 -10.10 -8.54
N ILE A 93 -4.34 -9.25 -9.03
CA ILE A 93 -3.88 -8.05 -8.33
C ILE A 93 -4.22 -6.79 -9.13
N ALA A 94 -4.80 -5.79 -8.47
CA ALA A 94 -4.96 -4.46 -9.04
C ALA A 94 -3.71 -3.62 -8.70
N SER A 95 -2.82 -3.41 -9.67
CA SER A 95 -1.57 -2.66 -9.46
C SER A 95 -1.07 -1.96 -10.72
N ALA A 96 -0.42 -0.81 -10.52
CA ALA A 96 0.34 -0.11 -11.56
C ALA A 96 1.79 -0.62 -11.68
N ASP A 97 2.23 -1.45 -10.74
CA ASP A 97 3.58 -2.00 -10.70
C ASP A 97 3.72 -3.22 -11.62
N GLU A 98 4.59 -3.14 -12.61
CA GLU A 98 4.81 -4.21 -13.60
C GLU A 98 5.63 -5.37 -13.04
N ASP A 99 6.29 -5.22 -11.89
CA ASP A 99 7.12 -6.26 -11.28
C ASP A 99 6.28 -7.52 -10.93
N PHE A 100 4.98 -7.36 -10.69
CA PHE A 100 4.07 -8.49 -10.45
C PHE A 100 3.85 -9.39 -11.68
N ASP A 101 4.15 -8.91 -12.89
CA ASP A 101 4.03 -9.72 -14.12
C ASP A 101 5.09 -10.84 -14.19
N ALA A 102 6.14 -10.76 -13.37
CA ALA A 102 7.16 -11.79 -13.25
C ALA A 102 6.70 -13.01 -12.42
N ILE A 103 5.55 -12.94 -11.74
CA ILE A 103 5.11 -13.97 -10.79
C ILE A 103 4.17 -14.97 -11.46
N PRO A 104 4.56 -16.27 -11.57
CA PRO A 104 3.73 -17.29 -12.20
C PRO A 104 2.35 -17.41 -11.52
N GLY A 105 1.29 -17.35 -12.33
CA GLY A 105 -0.09 -17.50 -11.87
C GLY A 105 -0.74 -16.20 -11.40
N ILE A 106 0.03 -15.13 -11.16
CA ILE A 106 -0.53 -13.81 -10.83
C ILE A 106 -0.98 -13.10 -12.12
N VAL A 107 -2.18 -12.55 -12.09
CA VAL A 107 -2.77 -11.75 -13.16
C VAL A 107 -2.92 -10.33 -12.66
N ARG A 108 -2.14 -9.41 -13.24
CA ARG A 108 -2.23 -8.00 -12.92
C ARG A 108 -3.30 -7.31 -13.76
N TRP A 109 -4.23 -6.65 -13.08
CA TRP A 109 -5.09 -5.64 -13.66
C TRP A 109 -4.53 -4.26 -13.33
N THR A 110 -4.54 -3.35 -14.30
CA THR A 110 -4.15 -1.96 -14.09
C THR A 110 -5.26 -1.05 -14.61
N PRO A 111 -5.69 -0.03 -13.85
CA PRO A 111 -6.62 0.95 -14.38
C PRO A 111 -5.96 1.72 -15.54
N VAL A 112 -6.70 1.88 -16.63
CA VAL A 112 -6.31 2.65 -17.83
C VAL A 112 -6.21 4.14 -17.50
#